data_AF-A0A937W6H0-F1
#
_entry.id   AF-A0A937W6H0-F1
#
_cell.length_a   1.000
_cell.length_b   1.000
_cell.length_c   1.000
_cell.angle_alpha   90.00
_cell.angle_beta   90.00
_cell.angle_gamma   90.00
#
_symmetry.space_group_name_H-M   'P 1'
#
loop_
_entity.id
_entity.type
_entity.pdbx_description
1 polymer ?
#
loop_
_entity_poly.entity_id
_entity_poly.type
_entity_poly.pdbx_seq_one_letter_code
_entity_poly.pdbx_strand_id
1 'polypeptide(L)'
;MPRAKITVALLSGILLLSLTASTFLIPIIFANPTEEDTFREKCYKCHDKKVEYKEWEKSGHAKSLSNLRKALDADDSCLTCHSSGYALDVPQWGNSRKPLPTLKTAQNEVGCSSCHRHGNKKEHYLLQPAEKLCASCHKMDCG
;
A
#
# COMPACT_ATOMS: atom_id res chain seq x y z
N MET A 1 60.30 -69.38 -28.15
CA MET A 1 61.10 -69.26 -26.90
C MET A 1 60.71 -67.97 -26.19
N PRO A 2 60.46 -68.00 -24.87
CA PRO A 2 59.86 -66.91 -24.08
C PRO A 2 60.90 -66.10 -23.27
N ARG A 3 60.42 -65.01 -22.63
CA ARG A 3 60.92 -64.24 -21.45
C ARG A 3 60.96 -62.74 -21.77
N ALA A 4 60.66 -61.80 -20.87
CA ALA A 4 60.12 -61.79 -19.51
C ALA A 4 59.66 -60.36 -19.19
N LYS A 5 58.89 -60.25 -18.10
CA LYS A 5 58.16 -59.10 -17.56
C LYS A 5 59.07 -58.03 -16.97
N ILE A 6 58.66 -56.74 -17.01
CA ILE A 6 59.00 -55.74 -15.99
C ILE A 6 57.78 -54.84 -15.74
N THR A 7 57.49 -54.64 -14.46
CA THR A 7 56.40 -53.89 -13.80
C THR A 7 56.78 -52.43 -13.51
N VAL A 8 55.80 -51.65 -12.99
CA VAL A 8 55.91 -50.32 -12.30
C VAL A 8 55.89 -49.14 -13.28
N ALA A 9 55.19 -48.00 -13.12
CA ALA A 9 54.57 -47.27 -12.00
C ALA A 9 53.40 -46.41 -12.55
N LEU A 10 52.31 -46.24 -11.80
CA LEU A 10 51.91 -45.02 -11.08
C LEU A 10 51.74 -43.71 -11.89
N LEU A 11 50.53 -43.17 -11.71
CA LEU A 11 50.16 -41.75 -11.58
C LEU A 11 49.79 -40.94 -12.83
N SER A 12 48.76 -40.13 -12.60
CA SER A 12 48.37 -38.88 -13.28
C SER A 12 47.33 -39.08 -14.40
N GLY A 13 46.20 -38.37 -14.45
CA GLY A 13 45.76 -37.24 -13.68
C GLY A 13 44.25 -37.11 -13.71
N ILE A 14 43.72 -36.72 -12.56
CA ILE A 14 42.33 -36.30 -12.36
C ILE A 14 42.14 -35.00 -13.16
N LEU A 15 41.30 -35.07 -14.18
CA LEU A 15 40.86 -33.93 -14.97
C LEU A 15 39.82 -33.15 -14.14
N LEU A 16 40.29 -32.30 -13.25
CA LEU A 16 39.53 -31.21 -12.63
C LEU A 16 39.91 -29.89 -13.31
N LEU A 17 39.07 -28.87 -13.15
CA LEU A 17 39.06 -27.53 -13.77
C LEU A 17 38.27 -27.46 -15.08
N SER A 18 37.23 -26.64 -15.24
CA SER A 18 36.76 -25.51 -14.44
C SER A 18 35.38 -25.10 -14.95
N LEU A 19 34.34 -25.26 -14.13
CA LEU A 19 33.05 -24.62 -14.36
C LEU A 19 32.97 -23.46 -13.36
N THR A 20 33.47 -22.29 -13.76
CA THR A 20 33.34 -21.08 -12.96
C THR A 20 31.85 -20.75 -12.85
N ALA A 21 31.25 -21.11 -11.72
CA ALA A 21 29.93 -20.66 -11.32
C ALA A 21 29.96 -19.14 -11.13
N SER A 22 29.75 -18.42 -12.24
CA SER A 22 29.50 -16.98 -12.22
C SER A 22 28.11 -16.78 -11.64
N THR A 23 28.04 -16.77 -10.31
CA THR A 23 26.86 -16.38 -9.58
C THR A 23 26.71 -14.87 -9.77
N PHE A 24 25.97 -14.49 -10.81
CA PHE A 24 25.43 -13.14 -10.93
C PHE A 24 24.57 -12.90 -9.69
N LEU A 25 25.12 -12.16 -8.73
CA LEU A 25 24.35 -11.51 -7.68
C LEU A 25 23.44 -10.50 -8.38
N ILE A 26 22.23 -10.94 -8.75
CA ILE A 26 21.16 -10.05 -9.16
C ILE A 26 20.77 -9.30 -7.88
N PRO A 27 21.04 -7.99 -7.76
CA PRO A 27 20.50 -7.22 -6.65
C PRO A 27 18.98 -7.31 -6.74
N ILE A 28 18.35 -7.89 -5.73
CA ILE A 28 16.89 -7.86 -5.59
C ILE A 28 16.53 -6.40 -5.31
N ILE A 29 16.19 -5.67 -6.37
CA ILE A 29 15.63 -4.33 -6.26
C ILE A 29 14.22 -4.51 -5.69
N PHE A 30 14.07 -4.27 -4.38
CA PHE A 30 12.74 -4.08 -3.80
C PHE A 30 12.15 -2.83 -4.45
N ALA A 31 11.23 -3.01 -5.39
CA ALA A 31 10.50 -1.91 -6.00
C ALA A 31 9.68 -1.23 -4.89
N ASN A 32 10.01 0.02 -4.57
CA ASN A 32 9.15 0.85 -3.73
C ASN A 32 7.86 1.12 -4.50
N PRO A 33 6.68 0.96 -3.88
CA PRO A 33 5.41 1.27 -4.52
C PRO A 33 5.42 2.73 -4.99
N THR A 34 5.02 2.94 -6.23
CA THR A 34 4.97 4.26 -6.88
C THR A 34 3.75 5.05 -6.39
N GLU A 35 3.74 6.37 -6.57
CA GLU A 35 2.55 7.18 -6.25
C GLU A 35 1.30 6.75 -7.04
N GLU A 36 1.46 6.09 -8.19
CA GLU A 36 0.36 5.51 -8.97
C GLU A 36 -0.28 4.29 -8.28
N ASP A 37 0.46 3.64 -7.36
CA ASP A 37 0.00 2.45 -6.68
C ASP A 37 -1.00 2.74 -5.56
N THR A 38 -1.16 3.99 -5.09
CA THR A 38 -2.10 4.32 -4.02
C THR A 38 -3.39 4.95 -4.57
N PHE A 39 -4.52 4.49 -4.06
CA PHE A 39 -5.84 4.93 -4.52
C PHE A 39 -6.04 6.44 -4.28
N ARG A 40 -6.47 7.17 -5.32
CA ARG A 40 -6.93 8.57 -5.21
C ARG A 40 -8.40 8.67 -5.53
N GLU A 41 -9.18 9.29 -4.64
CA GLU A 41 -10.57 9.59 -4.90
C GLU A 41 -10.73 10.51 -6.10
N LYS A 42 -11.74 10.22 -6.92
CA LYS A 42 -12.07 10.98 -8.13
C LYS A 42 -13.55 11.41 -8.15
N CYS A 43 -14.15 11.57 -6.96
CA CYS A 43 -15.55 11.99 -6.81
C CYS A 43 -15.84 13.32 -7.51
N TYR A 44 -14.88 14.25 -7.48
CA TYR A 44 -14.97 15.54 -8.17
C TYR A 44 -15.25 15.41 -9.67
N LYS A 45 -14.88 14.31 -10.34
CA LYS A 45 -15.13 14.15 -11.78
C LYS A 45 -16.60 14.24 -12.17
N CYS A 46 -17.50 13.90 -11.24
CA CYS A 46 -18.95 13.99 -11.44
C CYS A 46 -19.64 14.92 -10.44
N HIS A 47 -19.02 15.19 -9.28
CA HIS A 47 -19.63 15.91 -8.17
C HIS A 47 -19.02 17.29 -7.90
N ASP A 48 -18.07 17.77 -8.71
CA ASP A 48 -17.40 19.08 -8.51
C ASP A 48 -18.32 20.30 -8.44
N LYS A 49 -19.46 20.23 -9.13
CA LYS A 49 -20.48 21.31 -9.21
C LYS A 49 -21.53 21.24 -8.10
N LYS A 50 -21.50 20.20 -7.25
CA LYS A 50 -22.46 20.02 -6.16
C LYS A 50 -22.11 20.94 -4.98
N VAL A 51 -23.12 21.44 -4.29
CA VAL A 51 -22.94 22.35 -3.14
C VAL A 51 -22.13 21.64 -2.05
N GLU A 52 -22.41 20.36 -1.84
CA GLU A 52 -21.75 19.50 -0.85
C GLU A 52 -20.25 19.37 -1.13
N TYR A 53 -19.84 19.32 -2.41
CA TYR A 53 -18.42 19.34 -2.77
C TYR A 53 -17.78 20.69 -2.42
N LYS A 54 -18.47 21.81 -2.71
CA LYS A 54 -17.99 23.16 -2.39
C LYS A 54 -17.91 23.42 -0.88
N GLU A 55 -18.79 22.81 -0.10
CA GLU A 55 -18.74 22.84 1.36
C GLU A 55 -17.60 21.97 1.90
N TRP A 56 -17.46 20.74 1.37
CA TRP A 56 -16.37 19.84 1.74
C TRP A 56 -15.00 20.50 1.52
N GLU A 57 -14.76 21.14 0.37
CA GLU A 57 -13.50 21.83 0.04
C GLU A 57 -13.07 22.85 1.12
N LYS A 58 -14.05 23.44 1.84
CA LYS A 58 -13.82 24.45 2.88
C LYS A 58 -13.70 23.84 4.29
N SER A 59 -14.10 22.59 4.46
CA SER A 59 -14.17 21.92 5.76
C SER A 59 -12.79 21.51 6.30
N GLY A 60 -12.76 21.09 7.57
CA GLY A 60 -11.58 20.44 8.16
C GLY A 60 -11.27 19.07 7.54
N HIS A 61 -12.28 18.37 7.04
CA HIS A 61 -12.12 17.06 6.40
C HIS A 61 -11.26 17.13 5.13
N ALA A 62 -11.43 18.16 4.30
CA ALA A 62 -10.60 18.37 3.11
C ALA A 62 -9.14 18.76 3.41
N LYS A 63 -8.77 18.90 4.69
CA LYS A 63 -7.43 19.26 5.14
C LYS A 63 -6.87 18.26 6.16
N SER A 64 -7.60 17.17 6.47
CA SER A 64 -7.30 16.24 7.56
C SER A 64 -5.90 15.62 7.49
N LEU A 65 -5.51 15.10 6.33
CA LEU A 65 -4.22 14.48 6.05
C LEU A 65 -3.12 15.54 5.96
N SER A 66 -3.40 16.67 5.29
CA SER A 66 -2.43 17.78 5.22
C SER A 66 -2.08 18.37 6.58
N ASN A 67 -3.03 18.39 7.52
CA ASN A 67 -2.83 18.84 8.89
C ASN A 67 -2.13 17.75 9.71
N LEU A 68 -2.52 16.48 9.57
CA LEU A 68 -1.86 15.37 10.24
C LEU A 68 -0.36 15.32 9.93
N ARG A 69 0.03 15.49 8.65
CA ARG A 69 1.44 15.50 8.23
C ARG A 69 2.31 16.60 8.87
N LYS A 70 1.68 17.62 9.47
CA LYS A 70 2.37 18.72 10.17
C LYS A 70 2.45 18.49 11.68
N ALA A 71 1.73 17.51 12.21
CA ALA A 71 1.78 17.18 13.63
C ALA A 71 3.10 16.46 13.97
N LEU A 72 3.66 16.76 15.14
CA LEU A 72 4.97 16.25 15.57
C LEU A 72 4.94 14.76 15.91
N ASP A 73 3.77 14.27 16.33
CA ASP A 73 3.48 12.93 16.82
C ASP A 73 2.66 12.10 15.83
N ALA A 74 2.59 12.52 14.56
CA ALA A 74 1.87 11.80 13.54
C ALA A 74 2.52 10.44 13.24
N ASP A 75 1.69 9.39 13.24
CA ASP A 75 2.06 8.06 12.77
C ASP A 75 1.03 7.49 11.77
N ASP A 76 1.30 6.30 11.23
CA ASP A 76 0.43 5.64 10.27
C ASP A 76 -0.94 5.26 10.89
N SER A 77 -1.01 5.01 12.20
CA SER A 77 -2.27 4.64 12.88
C SER A 77 -3.31 5.76 12.83
N CYS A 78 -2.85 7.02 12.82
CA CYS A 78 -3.68 8.22 12.71
C CYS A 78 -4.47 8.28 11.39
N LEU A 79 -4.02 7.57 10.35
CA LEU A 79 -4.68 7.55 9.04
C LEU A 79 -6.08 6.93 9.08
N THR A 80 -6.40 6.14 10.10
CA THR A 80 -7.75 5.59 10.34
C THR A 80 -8.82 6.67 10.33
N CYS A 81 -8.51 7.83 10.90
CA CYS A 81 -9.43 8.96 10.97
C CYS A 81 -9.08 10.07 9.98
N HIS A 82 -7.83 10.18 9.54
CA HIS A 82 -7.35 11.32 8.76
C HIS A 82 -7.21 11.06 7.25
N SER A 83 -7.38 9.83 6.78
CA SER A 83 -7.27 9.48 5.36
C SER A 83 -8.35 8.51 4.89
N SER A 84 -9.03 8.87 3.81
CA SER A 84 -9.97 7.94 3.17
C SER A 84 -9.24 6.74 2.55
N GLY A 85 -9.88 5.57 2.60
CA GLY A 85 -9.33 4.33 2.05
C GLY A 85 -8.24 3.67 2.89
N TYR A 86 -7.91 4.23 4.07
CA TYR A 86 -7.05 3.55 5.05
C TYR A 86 -7.82 2.47 5.83
N ALA A 87 -9.10 2.70 6.14
CA ALA A 87 -9.90 1.76 6.92
C ALA A 87 -9.91 0.36 6.28
N LEU A 88 -9.58 -0.65 7.08
CA LEU A 88 -9.28 -2.03 6.67
C LEU A 88 -10.45 -2.74 5.96
N ASP A 89 -11.67 -2.22 6.11
CA ASP A 89 -12.92 -2.87 5.67
C ASP A 89 -13.67 -2.12 4.56
N VAL A 90 -13.10 -1.06 3.98
CA VAL A 90 -13.65 -0.48 2.74
C VAL A 90 -12.99 -1.26 1.62
N PRO A 91 -13.69 -2.17 0.89
CA PRO A 91 -13.22 -2.68 -0.39
C PRO A 91 -12.72 -1.49 -1.20
N GLN A 92 -11.40 -1.39 -1.30
CA GLN A 92 -10.76 -0.31 -2.04
C GLN A 92 -11.33 -0.38 -3.46
N TRP A 93 -11.51 0.79 -4.07
CA TRP A 93 -11.82 0.86 -5.49
C TRP A 93 -10.63 0.26 -6.25
N GLY A 94 -10.69 -1.05 -6.49
CA GLY A 94 -9.58 -1.86 -7.00
C GLY A 94 -9.08 -2.88 -5.99
N ASN A 95 -8.99 -4.13 -6.46
CA ASN A 95 -8.38 -5.32 -5.85
C ASN A 95 -7.76 -5.17 -4.45
N SER A 96 -8.28 -5.95 -3.50
CA SER A 96 -7.92 -6.13 -2.08
C SER A 96 -6.48 -6.63 -1.81
N ARG A 97 -5.53 -6.42 -2.72
CA ARG A 97 -4.12 -6.84 -2.60
C ARG A 97 -3.14 -5.68 -2.47
N LYS A 98 -3.62 -4.43 -2.38
CA LYS A 98 -2.75 -3.27 -2.20
C LYS A 98 -2.36 -3.11 -0.72
N PRO A 99 -1.09 -2.81 -0.42
CA PRO A 99 -0.67 -2.51 0.94
C PRO A 99 -1.43 -1.29 1.47
N LEU A 100 -1.63 -1.24 2.79
CA LEU A 100 -2.20 -0.06 3.43
C LEU A 100 -1.31 1.16 3.18
N PRO A 101 -1.90 2.34 2.95
CA PRO A 101 -1.11 3.55 2.80
C PRO A 101 -0.43 3.91 4.13
N THR A 102 0.77 4.47 4.05
CA THR A 102 1.50 5.08 5.18
C THR A 102 1.31 6.60 5.14
N LEU A 103 1.75 7.35 6.14
CA LEU A 103 1.69 8.82 6.14
C LEU A 103 2.33 9.41 4.90
N LYS A 104 3.38 8.76 4.39
CA LYS A 104 4.09 9.14 3.18
C LYS A 104 3.27 8.85 1.92
N THR A 105 2.55 7.75 1.87
CA THR A 105 1.88 7.27 0.64
C THR A 105 0.38 7.52 0.59
N ALA A 106 -0.25 7.92 1.70
CA ALA A 106 -1.65 8.31 1.73
C ALA A 106 -1.89 9.51 0.80
N GLN A 107 -2.95 9.46 -0.01
CA GLN A 107 -3.25 10.52 -0.98
C GLN A 107 -4.61 11.17 -0.78
N ASN A 108 -5.46 10.59 0.08
CA ASN A 108 -6.82 11.07 0.29
C ASN A 108 -6.91 11.74 1.64
N GLU A 109 -7.47 12.94 1.66
CA GLU A 109 -8.04 13.56 2.85
C GLU A 109 -9.26 12.73 3.33
N VAL A 110 -9.93 13.14 4.41
CA VAL A 110 -11.27 12.63 4.73
C VAL A 110 -12.21 13.15 3.65
N GLY A 111 -12.56 12.25 2.73
CA GLY A 111 -13.22 12.52 1.46
C GLY A 111 -14.63 11.94 1.45
N CYS A 112 -15.27 12.02 0.29
CA CYS A 112 -16.65 11.56 0.14
C CYS A 112 -16.77 10.06 0.48
N SER A 113 -15.73 9.27 0.18
CA SER A 113 -15.77 7.82 0.39
C SER A 113 -15.62 7.39 1.86
N SER A 114 -15.18 8.29 2.76
CA SER A 114 -15.23 8.03 4.21
C SER A 114 -16.66 7.94 4.74
N CYS A 115 -17.62 8.54 4.04
CA CYS A 115 -19.03 8.56 4.46
C CYS A 115 -19.96 7.81 3.51
N HIS A 116 -19.71 7.89 2.19
CA HIS A 116 -20.62 7.41 1.16
C HIS A 116 -20.02 6.30 0.30
N ARG A 117 -20.88 5.38 -0.14
CA ARG A 117 -20.53 4.37 -1.16
C ARG A 117 -21.69 4.11 -2.10
N HIS A 118 -21.46 4.31 -3.39
CA HIS A 118 -22.42 3.90 -4.41
C HIS A 118 -22.78 2.41 -4.26
N GLY A 119 -24.08 2.10 -4.36
CA GLY A 119 -24.59 0.74 -4.19
C GLY A 119 -24.80 0.32 -2.72
N ASN A 120 -24.45 1.16 -1.74
CA ASN A 120 -24.85 0.92 -0.36
C ASN A 120 -26.37 1.12 -0.21
N LYS A 121 -27.03 0.23 0.54
CA LYS A 121 -28.48 0.23 0.73
C LYS A 121 -28.96 1.12 1.89
N LYS A 122 -28.05 1.64 2.71
CA LYS A 122 -28.40 2.61 3.76
C LYS A 122 -28.82 3.94 3.13
N GLU A 123 -29.64 4.69 3.85
CA GLU A 123 -30.10 6.02 3.45
C GLU A 123 -28.92 6.91 3.04
N HIS A 124 -29.10 7.71 1.99
CA HIS A 124 -28.05 8.56 1.40
C HIS A 124 -26.73 7.84 1.07
N TYR A 125 -26.77 6.53 0.84
CA TYR A 125 -25.60 5.70 0.54
C TYR A 125 -24.54 5.68 1.65
N LEU A 126 -24.92 5.96 2.89
CA LEU A 126 -23.99 6.06 4.01
C LEU A 126 -23.37 4.70 4.37
N LEU A 127 -22.07 4.69 4.72
CA LEU A 127 -21.38 3.49 5.20
C LEU A 127 -21.99 2.94 6.51
N GLN A 128 -22.49 3.82 7.36
CA GLN A 128 -23.06 3.53 8.68
C GLN A 128 -24.29 4.42 8.94
N PRO A 129 -25.15 4.10 9.94
CA PRO A 129 -26.17 5.04 10.41
C PRO A 129 -25.53 6.38 10.80
N ALA A 130 -26.22 7.49 10.55
CA ALA A 130 -25.68 8.85 10.76
C ALA A 130 -25.12 9.07 12.18
N GLU A 131 -25.80 8.54 13.19
CA GLU A 131 -25.40 8.55 14.61
C GLU A 131 -24.03 7.91 14.88
N LYS A 132 -23.65 6.87 14.12
CA LYS A 132 -22.36 6.17 14.29
C LYS A 132 -21.27 6.71 13.37
N LEU A 133 -21.67 7.34 12.27
CA LEU A 133 -20.74 7.76 11.23
C LEU A 133 -19.74 8.79 11.74
N CYS A 134 -20.23 9.83 12.41
CA CYS A 134 -19.39 10.90 12.96
C CYS A 134 -18.50 10.38 14.10
N ALA A 135 -19.08 9.57 15.00
CA ALA A 135 -18.41 9.03 16.17
C ALA A 135 -17.34 7.97 15.83
N SER A 136 -17.33 7.45 14.59
CA SER A 136 -16.29 6.53 14.14
C SER A 136 -14.88 7.13 14.18
N CYS A 137 -14.78 8.47 14.02
CA CYS A 137 -13.53 9.23 14.07
C CYS A 137 -13.52 10.23 15.23
N HIS A 138 -14.65 10.85 15.56
CA HIS A 138 -14.76 11.81 16.66
C HIS A 138 -14.94 11.11 18.02
N LYS A 139 -13.93 10.33 18.38
CA LYS A 139 -13.75 9.68 19.67
C LYS A 139 -12.42 10.14 20.28
N MET A 140 -12.20 9.87 21.56
CA MET A 140 -11.03 10.37 22.29
C MET A 140 -9.73 9.60 21.97
N ASP A 141 -9.78 8.64 21.04
CA ASP A 141 -8.72 7.71 20.67
C ASP A 141 -8.59 7.61 19.14
N CYS A 142 -7.36 7.69 18.61
CA CYS A 142 -7.09 7.54 17.17
C CYS A 142 -7.06 6.08 16.69
N GLY A 143 -7.36 5.13 17.56
CA GLY A 143 -7.20 3.70 17.37
C GLY A 143 -7.35 2.99 18.70
#